data_AF-A0A962QGL3-F1
#
_entry.id   AF-A0A962QGL3-F1
#
_cell.length_a   1.000
_cell.length_b   1.000
_cell.length_c   1.000
_cell.angle_alpha   90.00
_cell.angle_beta   90.00
_cell.angle_gamma   90.00
#
_symmetry.space_group_name_H-M   'P 1'
#
loop_
_entity.id
_entity.type
_entity.pdbx_description
1 polymer ?
#
loop_
_entity_poly.entity_id
_entity_poly.type
_entity_poly.pdbx_seq_one_letter_code
_entity_poly.pdbx_strand_id
1 'polypeptide(L)'
;PCAQNAEEITIDVPASSGVNLGEKVDEAEKDARQLDREIKQLERKIAKIEKTFDKNMAALSKEFDEAPNTSVGLYRKETILLEMRNLKTQYQMGVMPATRLLSTMKAKKSAIERRDSRVRIDLPKSDQPIENGGN
;
A
#
# COMPACT_ATOMS: atom_id res chain seq x y z
N PRO A 1 39.06 54.07 -25.55
CA PRO A 1 37.59 53.94 -25.68
C PRO A 1 37.24 52.66 -26.46
N CYS A 2 37.09 51.54 -25.75
CA CYS A 2 36.72 50.27 -26.38
C CYS A 2 35.20 50.15 -26.39
N ALA A 3 34.62 50.22 -27.59
CA ALA A 3 33.24 49.87 -27.85
C ALA A 3 33.10 48.35 -27.75
N GLN A 4 32.20 47.88 -26.88
CA GLN A 4 31.71 46.49 -26.89
C GLN A 4 30.27 46.55 -27.36
N ASN A 5 30.05 46.12 -28.61
CA ASN A 5 28.74 45.74 -29.10
C ASN A 5 28.31 44.50 -28.31
N ALA A 6 27.44 44.66 -27.33
CA ALA A 6 26.68 43.55 -26.77
C ALA A 6 25.35 43.52 -27.52
N GLU A 7 25.20 42.57 -28.45
CA GLU A 7 23.87 42.16 -28.93
C GLU A 7 23.06 41.69 -27.73
N GLU A 8 21.90 42.30 -27.53
CA GLU A 8 20.92 41.89 -26.53
C GLU A 8 20.37 40.52 -26.95
N ILE A 9 20.93 39.45 -26.37
CA ILE A 9 20.35 38.12 -26.50
C ILE A 9 19.10 38.11 -25.63
N THR A 10 17.94 38.31 -26.25
CA THR A 10 16.66 38.00 -25.61
C THR A 10 16.59 36.49 -25.42
N ILE A 11 17.01 36.02 -24.25
CA ILE A 11 16.73 34.65 -23.83
C ILE A 11 15.25 34.63 -23.49
N ASP A 12 14.46 34.05 -24.39
CA ASP A 12 13.09 33.65 -24.10
C ASP A 12 13.19 32.50 -23.08
N VAL A 13 13.32 32.87 -21.80
CA VAL A 13 13.18 31.91 -20.71
C VAL A 13 11.71 31.51 -20.77
N PRO A 14 11.36 30.24 -21.07
CA PRO A 14 9.97 29.83 -20.99
C PRO A 14 9.51 30.22 -19.60
N ALA A 15 8.50 31.10 -19.54
CA ALA A 15 7.91 31.59 -18.30
C ALA A 15 7.84 30.40 -17.37
N SER A 16 8.60 30.46 -16.27
CA SER A 16 8.83 29.33 -15.37
C SER A 16 7.52 28.61 -15.25
N SER A 17 7.43 27.39 -15.82
CA SER A 17 6.22 26.61 -15.76
C SER A 17 6.01 26.43 -14.26
N GLY A 18 5.10 27.23 -13.72
CA GLY A 18 4.72 27.19 -12.33
C GLY A 18 4.35 25.75 -12.10
N VAL A 19 5.22 25.01 -11.41
CA VAL A 19 4.96 23.63 -11.07
C VAL A 19 3.82 23.74 -10.07
N ASN A 20 2.60 23.65 -10.59
CA ASN A 20 1.38 23.75 -9.82
C ASN A 20 1.44 22.69 -8.74
N LEU A 21 1.74 23.10 -7.51
CA LEU A 21 1.69 22.23 -6.33
C LEU A 21 0.31 21.54 -6.23
N GLY A 22 -0.75 22.16 -6.78
CA GLY A 22 -2.09 21.58 -6.89
C GLY A 22 -2.17 20.31 -7.76
N GLU A 23 -1.52 20.25 -8.94
CA GLU A 23 -1.58 19.07 -9.80
C GLU A 23 -0.88 17.85 -9.18
N LYS A 24 0.24 18.07 -8.45
CA LYS A 24 0.96 17.00 -7.76
C LYS A 24 0.22 16.47 -6.52
N VAL A 25 -0.56 17.32 -5.84
CA VAL A 25 -1.40 16.91 -4.71
C VAL A 25 -2.58 16.06 -5.20
N ASP A 26 -3.20 16.43 -6.33
CA ASP A 26 -4.30 15.67 -6.93
C ASP A 26 -3.87 14.27 -7.41
N GLU A 27 -2.66 14.13 -7.95
CA GLU A 27 -2.10 12.82 -8.32
C GLU A 27 -1.78 11.96 -7.09
N ALA A 28 -1.18 12.54 -6.05
CA ALA A 28 -0.88 11.82 -4.81
C ALA A 28 -2.15 11.35 -4.09
N GLU A 29 -3.22 12.15 -4.13
CA GLU A 29 -4.51 11.77 -3.54
C GLU A 29 -5.21 10.66 -4.34
N LYS A 30 -5.14 10.70 -5.69
CA LYS A 30 -5.62 9.61 -6.55
C LYS A 30 -4.88 8.31 -6.28
N ASP A 31 -3.56 8.37 -6.14
CA ASP A 31 -2.70 7.22 -5.81
C ASP A 31 -3.03 6.63 -4.44
N ALA A 32 -3.26 7.48 -3.43
CA ALA A 32 -3.63 7.04 -2.09
C ALA A 32 -5.01 6.34 -2.07
N ARG A 33 -5.99 6.88 -2.82
CA ARG A 33 -7.33 6.27 -2.97
C ARG A 33 -7.28 4.94 -3.73
N GLN A 34 -6.44 4.85 -4.76
CA GLN A 34 -6.23 3.61 -5.50
C GLN A 34 -5.57 2.54 -4.62
N LEU A 35 -4.51 2.89 -3.89
CA LEU A 35 -3.87 2.01 -2.91
C LEU A 35 -4.85 1.53 -1.83
N ASP A 36 -5.74 2.39 -1.34
CA ASP A 36 -6.75 2.00 -0.34
C ASP A 36 -7.72 0.93 -0.88
N ARG A 37 -8.15 1.07 -2.14
CA ARG A 37 -9.00 0.07 -2.81
C ARG A 37 -8.29 -1.26 -2.97
N GLU A 38 -7.03 -1.24 -3.42
CA GLU A 38 -6.23 -2.45 -3.61
C GLU A 38 -5.93 -3.16 -2.28
N ILE A 39 -5.60 -2.40 -1.23
CA ILE A 39 -5.43 -2.91 0.14
C ILE A 39 -6.71 -3.63 0.60
N LYS A 40 -7.88 -2.99 0.49
CA LYS A 40 -9.16 -3.59 0.89
C LYS A 40 -9.49 -4.85 0.09
N GLN A 41 -9.19 -4.88 -1.20
CA GLN A 41 -9.40 -6.07 -2.03
C GLN A 41 -8.48 -7.21 -1.60
N LEU A 42 -7.20 -6.92 -1.33
CA LEU A 42 -6.23 -7.90 -0.89
C LEU A 42 -6.57 -8.47 0.49
N GLU A 43 -7.00 -7.61 1.43
CA GLU A 43 -7.51 -8.03 2.75
C GLU A 43 -8.68 -9.00 2.64
N ARG A 44 -9.68 -8.68 1.78
CA ARG A 44 -10.82 -9.57 1.55
C ARG A 44 -10.40 -10.92 0.96
N LYS A 45 -9.43 -10.93 0.05
CA LYS A 45 -8.89 -12.17 -0.54
C LYS A 45 -8.18 -13.01 0.51
N ILE A 46 -7.31 -12.40 1.33
CA ILE A 46 -6.62 -13.07 2.44
C ILE A 46 -7.63 -13.67 3.41
N ALA A 47 -8.59 -12.87 3.89
CA ALA A 47 -9.62 -13.34 4.83
C ALA A 47 -10.46 -14.50 4.27
N LYS A 48 -10.75 -14.50 2.96
CA LYS A 48 -11.45 -15.62 2.31
C LYS A 48 -10.61 -16.89 2.28
N ILE A 49 -9.30 -16.77 2.01
CA ILE A 49 -8.37 -17.90 2.02
C ILE A 49 -8.22 -18.45 3.44
N GLU A 50 -8.02 -17.60 4.44
CA GLU A 50 -7.97 -17.95 5.86
C GLU A 50 -9.22 -18.72 6.30
N LYS A 51 -10.40 -18.17 6.01
CA LYS A 51 -11.66 -18.85 6.35
C LYS A 51 -11.81 -20.22 5.68
N THR A 52 -11.34 -20.35 4.44
CA THR A 52 -11.40 -21.62 3.70
C THR A 52 -10.42 -22.63 4.29
N PHE A 53 -9.21 -22.18 4.63
CA PHE A 53 -8.19 -22.98 5.29
C PHE A 53 -8.67 -23.51 6.65
N ASP A 54 -9.22 -22.64 7.50
CA ASP A 54 -9.72 -23.01 8.82
C ASP A 54 -10.84 -24.05 8.72
N LYS A 55 -11.78 -23.85 7.79
CA LYS A 55 -12.87 -24.79 7.54
C LYS A 55 -12.35 -26.17 7.13
N ASN A 56 -11.39 -26.20 6.20
CA ASN A 56 -10.83 -27.46 5.71
C ASN A 56 -9.99 -28.16 6.78
N MET A 57 -9.19 -27.41 7.55
CA MET A 57 -8.43 -27.95 8.67
C MET A 57 -9.33 -28.54 9.76
N ALA A 58 -10.44 -27.86 10.09
CA ALA A 58 -11.42 -28.37 11.04
C ALA A 58 -12.09 -29.66 10.55
N ALA A 59 -12.42 -29.74 9.25
CA ALA A 59 -13.00 -30.95 8.66
C ALA A 59 -12.02 -32.14 8.73
N LEU A 60 -10.76 -31.92 8.34
CA LEU A 60 -9.72 -32.95 8.41
C LEU A 60 -9.42 -33.38 9.86
N SER A 61 -9.38 -32.44 10.80
CA SER A 61 -9.19 -32.74 12.22
C SER A 61 -10.33 -33.62 12.75
N LYS A 62 -11.58 -33.28 12.42
CA LYS A 62 -12.74 -34.09 12.79
C LYS A 62 -12.66 -35.49 12.19
N GLU A 63 -12.30 -35.60 10.91
CA GLU A 63 -12.15 -36.91 10.26
C GLU A 63 -11.03 -37.75 10.90
N PHE A 64 -9.93 -37.10 11.31
CA PHE A 64 -8.86 -37.76 12.04
C PHE A 64 -9.34 -38.33 13.38
N ASP A 65 -10.12 -37.55 14.13
CA ASP A 65 -10.65 -37.95 15.43
C ASP A 65 -11.70 -39.08 15.31
N GLU A 66 -12.52 -39.05 14.26
CA GLU A 66 -13.58 -40.04 13.99
C GLU A 66 -13.05 -41.33 13.35
N ALA A 67 -11.81 -41.34 12.83
CA ALA A 67 -11.25 -42.51 12.18
C ALA A 67 -11.08 -43.69 13.17
N PRO A 68 -11.57 -44.90 12.80
CA PRO A 68 -11.60 -46.04 13.71
C PRO A 68 -10.20 -46.54 14.07
N ASN A 69 -10.04 -47.17 15.23
CA ASN A 69 -8.77 -47.80 15.63
C ASN A 69 -8.61 -49.21 15.04
N THR A 70 -8.67 -49.29 13.71
CA THR A 70 -8.35 -50.49 12.92
C THR A 70 -7.12 -50.24 12.06
N SER A 71 -6.53 -51.27 11.47
CA SER A 71 -5.42 -51.09 10.51
C SER A 71 -5.78 -50.13 9.37
N VAL A 72 -7.00 -50.25 8.84
CA VAL A 72 -7.54 -49.35 7.81
C VAL A 72 -7.70 -47.93 8.34
N GLY A 73 -8.22 -47.76 9.56
CA GLY A 73 -8.40 -46.44 10.15
C GLY A 73 -7.08 -45.76 10.53
N LEU A 74 -6.05 -46.50 10.93
CA LEU A 74 -4.69 -45.99 11.13
C LEU A 74 -4.08 -45.49 9.81
N TYR A 75 -4.24 -46.24 8.72
CA TYR A 75 -3.83 -45.79 7.39
C TYR A 75 -4.57 -44.52 6.94
N ARG A 76 -5.88 -44.42 7.24
CA ARG A 76 -6.64 -43.20 6.95
C ARG A 76 -6.14 -42.01 7.78
N LYS A 77 -5.85 -42.21 9.07
CA LYS A 77 -5.25 -41.17 9.94
C LYS A 77 -3.91 -40.67 9.38
N GLU A 78 -3.04 -41.56 8.91
CA GLU A 78 -1.77 -41.17 8.29
C GLU A 78 -1.99 -40.35 7.01
N THR A 79 -2.95 -40.75 6.18
CA THR A 79 -3.33 -40.01 4.97
C THR A 79 -3.86 -38.60 5.31
N ILE A 80 -4.73 -38.48 6.32
CA ILE A 80 -5.26 -37.19 6.77
C ILE A 80 -4.14 -36.27 7.27
N LEU A 81 -3.15 -36.80 8.00
CA LEU A 81 -1.99 -36.00 8.43
C LEU A 81 -1.18 -35.45 7.25
N LEU A 82 -1.04 -36.24 6.16
CA LEU A 82 -0.41 -35.77 4.92
C LEU A 82 -1.24 -34.68 4.24
N GLU A 83 -2.56 -34.85 4.17
CA GLU A 83 -3.48 -33.85 3.62
C GLU A 83 -3.42 -32.53 4.41
N MET A 84 -3.43 -32.58 5.75
CA MET A 84 -3.28 -31.41 6.63
C MET A 84 -1.93 -30.71 6.41
N ARG A 85 -0.84 -31.48 6.26
CA ARG A 85 0.49 -30.91 5.97
C ARG A 85 0.50 -30.21 4.62
N ASN A 86 -0.05 -30.85 3.58
CA ASN A 86 -0.13 -30.27 2.25
C ASN A 86 -0.96 -28.97 2.24
N LEU A 87 -2.11 -28.99 2.90
CA LEU A 87 -2.99 -27.82 3.04
C LEU A 87 -2.26 -26.66 3.75
N LYS A 88 -1.51 -26.95 4.82
CA LYS A 88 -0.68 -25.95 5.53
C LYS A 88 0.40 -25.36 4.62
N THR A 89 1.08 -26.19 3.83
CA THR A 89 2.09 -25.72 2.87
C THR A 89 1.47 -24.82 1.80
N GLN A 90 0.33 -25.21 1.23
CA GLN A 90 -0.39 -24.40 0.24
C GLN A 90 -0.83 -23.05 0.82
N TYR A 91 -1.37 -23.07 2.04
CA TYR A 91 -1.72 -21.85 2.77
C TYR A 91 -0.51 -20.94 2.97
N GLN A 92 0.62 -21.47 3.43
CA GLN A 92 1.85 -20.70 3.63
C GLN A 92 2.36 -20.08 2.32
N MET A 93 2.37 -20.84 1.23
CA MET A 93 2.80 -20.35 -0.09
C MET A 93 1.87 -19.28 -0.66
N GLY A 94 0.56 -19.38 -0.41
CA GLY A 94 -0.42 -18.42 -0.94
C GLY A 94 -0.57 -17.16 -0.08
N VAL A 95 -0.71 -17.32 1.24
CA VAL A 95 -1.05 -16.23 2.15
C VAL A 95 0.17 -15.43 2.57
N MET A 96 1.33 -16.05 2.83
CA MET A 96 2.50 -15.27 3.28
C MET A 96 2.95 -14.20 2.28
N PRO A 97 3.04 -14.46 0.95
CA PRO A 97 3.36 -13.42 -0.01
C PRO A 97 2.29 -12.32 -0.08
N ALA A 98 1.01 -12.70 -0.01
CA ALA A 98 -0.10 -11.76 0.00
C ALA A 98 -0.08 -10.85 1.23
N THR A 99 0.20 -11.39 2.41
CA THR A 99 0.33 -10.62 3.66
C THR A 99 1.54 -9.71 3.64
N ARG A 100 2.68 -10.15 3.07
CA ARG A 100 3.86 -9.29 2.86
C ARG A 100 3.55 -8.13 1.92
N LEU A 101 2.89 -8.42 0.79
CA LEU A 101 2.47 -7.40 -0.16
C LEU A 101 1.53 -6.38 0.52
N LEU A 102 0.54 -6.86 1.27
CA LEU A 102 -0.37 -6.02 2.04
C LEU A 102 0.37 -5.09 3.00
N SER A 103 1.37 -5.61 3.73
CA SER A 103 2.20 -4.81 4.64
C SER A 103 2.95 -3.70 3.88
N THR A 104 3.59 -4.05 2.76
CA THR A 104 4.29 -3.08 1.90
C THR A 104 3.35 -2.00 1.36
N MET A 105 2.14 -2.37 0.93
CA MET A 105 1.14 -1.43 0.42
C MET A 105 0.64 -0.48 1.52
N LYS A 106 0.39 -1.00 2.74
CA LYS A 106 0.03 -0.17 3.90
C LYS A 106 1.14 0.81 4.29
N ALA A 107 2.40 0.36 4.22
CA ALA A 107 3.56 1.20 4.46
C ALA A 107 3.69 2.31 3.40
N LYS A 108 3.50 1.97 2.12
CA LYS A 108 3.51 2.94 1.01
C LYS A 108 2.40 3.99 1.17
N LYS A 109 1.18 3.57 1.50
CA LYS A 109 0.05 4.47 1.78
C LYS A 109 0.37 5.43 2.93
N SER A 110 0.86 4.90 4.05
CA SER A 110 1.29 5.70 5.21
C SER A 110 2.37 6.71 4.85
N ALA A 111 3.31 6.37 3.96
CA ALA A 111 4.36 7.27 3.52
C ALA A 111 3.83 8.42 2.66
N ILE A 112 2.83 8.16 1.80
CA ILE A 112 2.16 9.20 1.00
C ILE A 112 1.40 10.16 1.92
N GLU A 113 0.60 9.65 2.85
CA GLU A 113 -0.16 10.45 3.81
C GLU A 113 0.75 11.36 4.66
N ARG A 114 1.91 10.86 5.10
CA ARG A 114 2.90 11.66 5.83
C ARG A 114 3.51 12.76 4.97
N ARG A 115 3.79 12.52 3.70
CA ARG A 115 4.32 13.56 2.78
C ARG A 115 3.29 14.66 2.57
N ASP A 116 2.02 14.32 2.36
CA ASP A 116 0.95 15.30 2.21
C ASP A 116 0.78 16.16 3.49
N SER A 117 0.86 15.55 4.67
CA SER A 117 0.80 16.29 5.94
C SER A 117 1.97 17.24 6.18
N ARG A 118 3.16 16.98 5.62
CA ARG A 118 4.33 17.87 5.72
C ARG A 118 4.22 19.08 4.79
N VAL A 119 3.70 18.90 3.58
CA VAL A 119 3.50 20.01 2.61
C VAL A 119 2.48 21.04 3.14
N ARG A 120 1.50 20.61 3.93
CA ARG A 120 0.48 21.51 4.50
C ARG A 120 0.97 22.43 5.63
N ILE A 121 2.17 22.21 6.19
CA ILE A 121 2.66 22.99 7.35
C ILE A 121 3.48 24.22 6.91
N ASP A 122 3.92 24.31 5.65
CA ASP A 122 4.87 25.34 5.18
C ASP A 122 4.23 26.53 4.42
N LEU A 123 3.01 26.96 4.76
CA LEU A 123 2.51 28.28 4.32
C LEU A 123 2.55 29.29 5.49
N PRO A 124 3.54 30.18 5.58
CA PRO A 124 3.40 31.37 6.42
C PRO A 124 2.27 32.22 5.84
N LYS A 125 1.19 32.38 6.62
CA LYS A 125 0.19 33.42 6.36
C LYS A 125 0.87 34.78 6.52
N SER A 126 1.37 35.35 5.43
CA SER A 126 1.80 36.74 5.40
C SER A 126 0.57 37.64 5.22
N ASP A 127 -0.29 37.69 6.23
CA ASP A 127 -1.29 38.73 6.38
C ASP A 127 -0.77 39.74 7.41
N GLN A 128 0.03 40.70 6.95
CA GLN A 128 0.15 41.99 7.65
C GLN A 128 0.04 43.11 6.62
N PRO A 129 -1.01 43.95 6.67
CA PRO A 129 -1.00 45.21 5.94
C PRO A 129 0.05 46.13 6.58
N ILE A 130 0.98 46.61 5.77
CA ILE A 130 1.90 47.68 6.17
C ILE A 130 1.07 48.96 6.31
N GLU A 131 0.79 49.38 7.54
CA GLU A 131 0.24 50.70 7.81
C GLU A 131 1.27 51.76 7.40
N ASN A 132 0.88 52.60 6.44
CA ASN A 132 1.57 53.85 6.14
C ASN A 132 1.43 54.79 7.35
N GLY A 133 2.42 54.80 8.22
CA GLY A 133 2.58 55.83 9.25
C GLY A 133 3.30 57.04 8.67
N GLY A 134 2.55 58.11 8.42
CA GLY A 134 3.09 59.40 8.00
C GLY A 134 3.79 60.16 9.14
N ASN A 135 4.75 60.99 8.74
CA ASN A 135 4.95 62.33 9.26
C ASN A 135 5.76 63.15 8.25
#